data_AF-A0A8S2X8G9-F1
#
_entry.id   AF-A0A8S2X8G9-F1
#
_cell.length_a   1.000
_cell.length_b   1.000
_cell.length_c   1.000
_cell.angle_alpha   90.00
_cell.angle_beta   90.00
_cell.angle_gamma   90.00
#
_symmetry.space_group_name_H-M   'P 1'
#
loop_
_entity.id
_entity.type
_entity.pdbx_description
1 polymer ?
#
loop_
_entity_poly.entity_id
_entity_poly.type
_entity_poly.pdbx_seq_one_letter_code
_entity_poly.pdbx_strand_id
1 'polypeptide(L)'
;MMSKGTYFTNKETGEQYRLGGFRPSSKPSTAKGSRQFENLGLQSAYEFLIKKCSSKHVDVSRLFIYYNARDNEGNSYEDDGTTIVSAAEALDQLGCCKEETWPYDSSRVGQKPSKQAYEEAMRYRLSEKIFVDTELGTMKACLAQQYPFVFGIQLFESFGQADDPETKGKVPLPQENEKEDSNGYGWHAMLAVGYSDKSKCFIVRNCYGEKWVSAK
;
A
#
# COMPACT_ATOMS: atom_id res chain seq x y z
N MET A 1 7.23 -29.74 -3.89
CA MET A 1 6.01 -29.98 -3.09
C MET A 1 5.80 -28.78 -2.19
N MET A 2 4.92 -27.84 -2.56
CA MET A 2 4.50 -26.76 -1.66
C MET A 2 3.34 -27.28 -0.82
N SER A 3 3.41 -27.11 0.51
CA SER A 3 2.32 -27.47 1.39
C SER A 3 1.09 -26.61 1.08
N LYS A 4 -0.09 -27.25 1.10
CA LYS A 4 -1.38 -26.54 1.08
C LYS A 4 -1.41 -25.60 2.29
N GLY A 5 -1.64 -24.32 2.07
CA GLY A 5 -1.84 -23.36 3.15
C GLY A 5 -3.06 -23.77 3.97
N THR A 6 -2.85 -24.08 5.24
CA THR A 6 -3.93 -24.40 6.18
C THR A 6 -4.62 -23.10 6.60
N TYR A 7 -5.94 -23.01 6.38
CA TYR A 7 -6.77 -21.95 6.95
C TYR A 7 -7.10 -22.30 8.41
N PHE A 8 -6.85 -21.37 9.33
CA PHE A 8 -7.31 -21.48 10.72
C PHE A 8 -8.54 -20.59 10.88
N THR A 9 -9.73 -21.17 10.85
CA THR A 9 -10.97 -20.50 11.28
C THR A 9 -11.20 -20.84 12.75
N ASN A 10 -11.04 -19.86 13.64
CA ASN A 10 -11.46 -20.03 15.03
C ASN A 10 -12.97 -19.82 15.11
N LYS A 11 -13.74 -20.88 15.37
CA LYS A 11 -15.20 -20.83 15.55
C LYS A 11 -15.65 -20.29 16.92
N GLU A 12 -14.74 -20.04 17.86
CA GLU A 12 -15.09 -19.71 19.25
C GLU A 12 -14.78 -18.25 19.66
N THR A 13 -14.08 -17.49 18.82
CA THR A 13 -13.85 -16.05 19.03
C THR A 13 -14.05 -15.36 17.70
N GLY A 14 -15.02 -14.45 17.57
CA GLY A 14 -15.46 -13.85 16.30
C GLY A 14 -14.34 -13.57 15.28
N GLU A 15 -14.64 -13.79 14.00
CA GLU A 15 -13.65 -13.89 12.92
C GLU A 15 -12.58 -12.79 12.98
N GLN A 16 -11.34 -13.21 13.19
CA GLN A 16 -10.18 -12.34 13.10
C GLN A 16 -9.24 -12.96 12.08
N TYR A 17 -8.89 -12.17 11.06
CA TYR A 17 -8.00 -12.59 10.00
C TYR A 17 -6.88 -11.57 9.83
N ARG A 18 -5.63 -12.06 9.79
CA ARG A 18 -4.46 -11.22 9.58
C ARG A 18 -3.48 -11.94 8.66
N LEU A 19 -3.09 -11.28 7.58
CA LEU A 19 -1.96 -11.70 6.75
C LEU A 19 -0.66 -11.59 7.55
N GLY A 20 -0.15 -12.72 8.02
CA GLY A 20 1.16 -12.84 8.66
C GLY A 20 2.31 -12.93 7.64
N GLY A 21 3.55 -12.70 8.09
CA GLY A 21 4.76 -13.13 7.37
C GLY A 21 5.23 -12.28 6.17
N PHE A 22 4.59 -11.15 5.89
CA PHE A 22 5.07 -10.19 4.90
C PHE A 22 5.60 -8.93 5.61
N ARG A 23 6.82 -8.47 5.35
CA ARG A 23 7.28 -7.13 5.70
C ARG A 23 7.60 -6.45 4.36
N PRO A 24 7.03 -5.26 4.06
CA PRO A 24 7.40 -4.55 2.85
C PRO A 24 8.87 -4.18 2.95
N SER A 25 9.55 -4.15 1.80
CA SER A 25 10.97 -3.78 1.73
C SER A 25 11.23 -2.33 2.11
N SER A 26 10.21 -1.49 1.93
CA SER A 26 10.37 -0.05 1.96
C SER A 26 10.77 0.42 3.35
N LYS A 27 12.01 0.91 3.47
CA LYS A 27 12.38 1.81 4.57
C LYS A 27 11.36 2.95 4.60
N PRO A 28 10.84 3.31 5.79
CA PRO A 28 9.99 4.47 5.94
C PRO A 28 10.66 5.68 5.30
N SER A 29 9.95 6.37 4.42
CA SER A 29 10.36 7.72 4.06
C SER A 29 10.24 8.56 5.33
N THR A 30 11.35 9.11 5.82
CA THR A 30 11.35 10.04 6.96
C THR A 30 10.76 11.40 6.60
N ALA A 31 10.45 11.64 5.32
CA ALA A 31 9.93 12.91 4.86
C ALA A 31 8.41 12.96 5.04
N LYS A 32 7.95 13.29 6.26
CA LYS A 32 6.61 13.86 6.46
C LYS A 32 6.43 14.97 5.41
N GLY A 33 5.47 14.85 4.50
CA GLY A 33 5.08 15.92 3.57
C GLY A 33 5.08 15.61 2.07
N SER A 34 5.53 14.43 1.61
CA SER A 34 5.52 14.11 0.17
C SER A 34 4.26 13.36 -0.26
N ARG A 35 3.48 13.84 -1.24
CA ARG A 35 2.26 13.16 -1.76
C ARG A 35 2.50 11.76 -2.36
N GLN A 36 3.76 11.39 -2.47
CA GLN A 36 4.32 10.09 -2.86
C GLN A 36 3.89 8.90 -1.98
N PHE A 37 3.29 9.15 -0.82
CA PHE A 37 2.81 8.13 0.11
C PHE A 37 1.72 7.23 -0.48
N GLU A 38 0.95 7.73 -1.45
CA GLU A 38 -0.13 7.00 -2.11
C GLU A 38 0.36 5.71 -2.80
N ASN A 39 1.62 5.69 -3.28
CA ASN A 39 2.17 4.52 -3.97
C ASN A 39 2.76 3.44 -3.06
N LEU A 40 3.00 3.73 -1.78
CA LEU A 40 3.64 2.76 -0.88
C LEU A 40 2.69 1.62 -0.51
N GLY A 41 1.38 1.87 -0.50
CA GLY A 41 0.36 0.83 -0.36
C GLY A 41 0.38 -0.15 -1.53
N LEU A 42 0.42 0.37 -2.77
CA LEU A 42 0.45 -0.44 -3.99
C LEU A 42 1.76 -1.18 -4.18
N GLN A 43 2.91 -0.53 -3.93
CA GLN A 43 4.21 -1.19 -3.89
C GLN A 43 4.17 -2.40 -2.96
N SER A 44 3.69 -2.21 -1.73
CA SER A 44 3.61 -3.28 -0.73
C SER A 44 2.70 -4.42 -1.18
N ALA A 45 1.56 -4.12 -1.80
CA ALA A 45 0.67 -5.13 -2.38
C ALA A 45 1.38 -5.93 -3.49
N TYR A 46 2.12 -5.24 -4.35
CA TYR A 46 2.80 -5.85 -5.48
C TYR A 46 3.95 -6.76 -5.03
N GLU A 47 4.77 -6.30 -4.09
CA GLU A 47 5.82 -7.11 -3.45
C GLU A 47 5.25 -8.36 -2.75
N PHE A 48 4.07 -8.23 -2.12
CA PHE A 48 3.35 -9.36 -1.53
C PHE A 48 2.94 -10.38 -2.60
N LEU A 49 2.41 -9.93 -3.74
CA LEU A 49 2.04 -10.79 -4.85
C LEU A 49 3.26 -11.52 -5.44
N ILE A 50 4.38 -10.82 -5.65
CA ILE A 50 5.63 -11.45 -6.11
C ILE A 50 6.05 -12.55 -5.13
N LYS A 51 6.03 -12.28 -3.82
CA LYS A 51 6.36 -13.27 -2.80
C LYS A 51 5.41 -14.46 -2.82
N LYS A 52 4.10 -14.21 -2.93
CA LYS A 52 3.07 -15.26 -2.97
C LYS A 52 3.25 -16.17 -4.19
N CYS A 53 3.52 -15.60 -5.37
CA CYS A 53 3.61 -16.36 -6.62
C CYS A 53 4.97 -17.03 -6.84
N SER A 54 6.07 -16.41 -6.40
CA SER A 54 7.44 -16.89 -6.69
C SER A 54 8.18 -17.46 -5.49
N SER A 55 7.63 -17.32 -4.28
CA SER A 55 8.34 -17.58 -3.00
C SER A 55 9.61 -16.73 -2.79
N LYS A 56 9.86 -15.71 -3.63
CA LYS A 56 10.99 -14.79 -3.51
C LYS A 56 10.50 -13.43 -3.05
N HIS A 57 11.23 -12.83 -2.12
CA HIS A 57 11.05 -11.42 -1.83
C HIS A 57 11.84 -10.60 -2.84
N VAL A 58 11.20 -9.57 -3.39
CA VAL A 58 11.81 -8.63 -4.34
C VAL A 58 11.38 -7.24 -3.93
N ASP A 59 12.37 -6.37 -3.75
CA ASP A 59 12.17 -4.98 -3.41
C ASP A 59 12.02 -4.22 -4.72
N VAL A 60 10.83 -3.69 -5.00
CA VAL A 60 10.52 -3.04 -6.28
C VAL A 60 10.66 -1.52 -6.18
N SER A 61 11.02 -0.87 -7.27
CA SER A 61 11.29 0.57 -7.27
C SER A 61 10.01 1.39 -7.10
N ARG A 62 9.88 2.05 -5.94
CA ARG A 62 8.76 2.96 -5.68
C ARG A 62 8.73 4.15 -6.65
N LEU A 63 9.92 4.65 -6.99
CA LEU A 63 10.08 5.80 -7.87
C LEU A 63 9.73 5.45 -9.32
N PHE A 64 10.03 4.22 -9.75
CA PHE A 64 9.62 3.74 -11.09
C PHE A 64 8.10 3.67 -11.22
N ILE A 65 7.41 3.11 -10.22
CA ILE A 65 5.93 3.08 -10.21
C ILE A 65 5.39 4.50 -10.24
N TYR A 66 5.90 5.36 -9.35
CA TYR A 66 5.38 6.72 -9.22
C TYR A 66 5.60 7.59 -10.46
N TYR A 67 6.78 7.50 -11.08
CA TYR A 67 7.06 8.24 -12.32
C TYR A 67 6.10 7.83 -13.43
N ASN A 68 5.96 6.51 -13.69
CA ASN A 68 5.16 6.03 -14.81
C ASN A 68 3.65 6.19 -14.57
N ALA A 69 3.19 6.11 -13.32
CA ALA A 69 1.80 6.41 -12.97
C ALA A 69 1.43 7.85 -13.35
N ARG A 70 2.29 8.81 -13.00
CA ARG A 70 2.10 10.21 -13.38
C ARG A 70 2.32 10.49 -14.86
N ASP A 71 3.25 9.77 -15.51
CA ASP A 71 3.45 9.87 -16.97
C ASP A 71 2.18 9.43 -17.72
N ASN A 72 1.48 8.39 -17.24
CA ASN A 72 0.17 7.99 -17.77
C ASN A 72 -0.91 9.06 -17.60
N GLU A 73 -0.82 9.86 -16.53
CA GLU A 73 -1.70 11.02 -16.29
C GLU A 73 -1.28 12.28 -17.08
N GLY A 74 -0.17 12.22 -17.83
CA GLY A 74 0.38 13.35 -18.56
C GLY A 74 1.17 14.36 -17.70
N ASN A 75 1.55 13.98 -16.47
CA ASN A 75 2.25 14.85 -15.51
C ASN A 75 3.51 14.21 -14.89
N SER A 76 4.53 13.88 -15.68
CA SER A 76 5.73 13.22 -15.12
C SER A 76 6.76 14.14 -14.45
N TYR A 77 6.53 15.45 -14.41
CA TYR A 77 7.52 16.44 -13.94
C TYR A 77 7.21 17.04 -12.56
N GLU A 78 5.94 17.04 -12.12
CA GLU A 78 5.52 17.65 -10.85
C GLU A 78 5.16 16.60 -9.79
N ASP A 79 5.48 16.87 -8.51
CA ASP A 79 5.22 15.96 -7.39
C ASP A 79 3.79 16.11 -6.84
N ASP A 80 2.80 15.84 -7.68
CA ASP A 80 1.39 16.12 -7.37
C ASP A 80 0.60 14.95 -6.77
N GLY A 81 1.22 13.79 -6.61
CA GLY A 81 0.53 12.54 -6.30
C GLY A 81 0.13 11.79 -7.58
N THR A 82 -0.59 10.69 -7.43
CA THR A 82 -1.15 9.92 -8.56
C THR A 82 -2.22 8.97 -8.04
N THR A 83 -3.12 8.52 -8.90
CA THR A 83 -4.15 7.59 -8.47
C THR A 83 -3.63 6.15 -8.34
N ILE A 84 -4.25 5.37 -7.44
CA ILE A 84 -4.01 3.91 -7.33
C ILE A 84 -4.24 3.23 -8.69
N VAL A 85 -5.21 3.72 -9.47
CA VAL A 85 -5.56 3.19 -10.79
C VAL A 85 -4.40 3.38 -11.76
N SER A 86 -3.91 4.62 -11.91
CA SER A 86 -2.78 4.94 -12.80
C SER A 86 -1.53 4.15 -12.44
N ALA A 87 -1.26 3.98 -11.15
CA ALA A 87 -0.13 3.20 -10.68
C ALA A 87 -0.31 1.69 -10.94
N ALA A 88 -1.52 1.14 -10.80
CA ALA A 88 -1.81 -0.25 -11.16
C ALA A 88 -1.72 -0.46 -12.68
N GLU A 89 -2.12 0.52 -13.49
CA GLU A 89 -1.96 0.50 -14.94
C GLU A 89 -0.49 0.55 -15.36
N ALA A 90 0.34 1.36 -14.71
CA ALA A 90 1.78 1.37 -14.94
C ALA A 90 2.41 -0.01 -14.66
N LEU A 91 2.02 -0.67 -13.56
CA LEU A 91 2.48 -2.02 -13.24
C LEU A 91 2.02 -3.09 -14.26
N ASP A 92 0.81 -2.94 -14.79
CA ASP A 92 0.25 -3.83 -15.82
C ASP A 92 0.98 -3.67 -17.16
N GLN A 93 1.13 -2.44 -17.62
CA GLN A 93 1.71 -2.13 -18.93
C GLN A 93 3.23 -2.31 -18.97
N LEU A 94 3.93 -1.85 -17.91
CA LEU A 94 5.38 -1.68 -17.89
C LEU A 94 6.06 -2.63 -16.90
N GLY A 95 5.34 -3.02 -15.84
CA GLY A 95 5.90 -3.75 -14.71
C GLY A 95 6.65 -2.85 -13.74
N CYS A 96 7.60 -3.42 -12.99
CA CYS A 96 8.47 -2.63 -12.12
C CYS A 96 9.88 -3.22 -12.04
N CYS A 97 10.90 -2.37 -12.11
CA CYS A 97 12.27 -2.76 -11.82
C CYS A 97 12.49 -2.91 -10.30
N LYS A 98 13.66 -3.41 -9.92
CA LYS A 98 14.04 -3.46 -8.51
C LYS A 98 14.39 -2.07 -7.98
N GLU A 99 14.21 -1.89 -6.67
CA GLU A 99 14.66 -0.69 -5.95
C GLU A 99 16.18 -0.48 -6.13
N GLU A 100 16.97 -1.55 -6.26
CA GLU A 100 18.41 -1.45 -6.56
C GLU A 100 18.70 -0.83 -7.94
N THR A 101 17.88 -1.14 -8.95
CA THR A 101 18.07 -0.65 -10.33
C THR A 101 17.63 0.80 -10.48
N TRP A 102 16.57 1.21 -9.78
CA TRP A 102 16.09 2.60 -9.77
C TRP A 102 15.77 3.05 -8.35
N PRO A 103 16.78 3.37 -7.53
CA PRO A 103 16.58 3.64 -6.11
C PRO A 103 15.84 4.95 -5.89
N TYR A 104 15.05 5.01 -4.83
CA TYR A 104 14.38 6.22 -4.42
C TYR A 104 15.37 7.36 -4.18
N ASP A 105 15.08 8.50 -4.79
CA ASP A 105 15.80 9.75 -4.64
C ASP A 105 14.84 10.88 -4.98
N SER A 106 14.59 11.75 -4.01
CA SER A 106 13.63 12.84 -4.15
C SER A 106 14.02 13.83 -5.25
N SER A 107 15.31 13.95 -5.58
CA SER A 107 15.77 14.81 -6.69
C SER A 107 15.43 14.24 -8.08
N ARG A 108 15.08 12.95 -8.15
CA ARG A 108 14.78 12.21 -9.38
C ARG A 108 13.29 11.98 -9.60
N VAL A 109 12.43 12.61 -8.79
CA VAL A 109 10.95 12.48 -8.91
C VAL A 109 10.47 12.83 -10.32
N GLY A 110 10.97 13.92 -10.92
CA GLY A 110 10.65 14.29 -12.30
C GLY A 110 11.49 13.60 -13.38
N GLN A 111 12.39 12.67 -13.02
CA GLN A 111 13.33 12.07 -13.95
C GLN A 111 12.84 10.73 -14.47
N LYS A 112 12.81 10.61 -15.81
CA LYS A 112 12.49 9.34 -16.48
C LYS A 112 13.45 8.23 -16.07
N PRO A 113 12.94 7.03 -15.70
CA PRO A 113 13.77 5.87 -15.43
C PRO A 113 14.71 5.50 -16.59
N SER A 114 15.85 4.91 -16.25
CA SER A 114 16.82 4.46 -17.25
C SER A 114 16.24 3.37 -18.16
N LYS A 115 16.79 3.24 -19.37
CA LYS A 115 16.43 2.15 -20.29
C LYS A 115 16.57 0.77 -19.63
N GLN A 116 17.63 0.58 -18.84
CA GLN A 116 17.86 -0.65 -18.07
C GLN A 116 16.74 -0.93 -17.07
N ALA A 117 16.20 0.10 -16.40
CA ALA A 117 15.06 -0.05 -15.50
C ALA A 117 13.82 -0.57 -16.24
N TYR A 118 13.50 0.01 -17.40
CA TYR A 118 12.37 -0.48 -18.22
C TYR A 118 12.58 -1.92 -18.73
N GLU A 119 13.81 -2.27 -19.15
CA GLU A 119 14.14 -3.63 -19.59
C GLU A 119 14.02 -4.67 -18.45
N GLU A 120 14.40 -4.30 -17.21
CA GLU A 120 14.18 -5.15 -16.04
C GLU A 120 12.70 -5.24 -15.66
N ALA A 121 11.97 -4.12 -15.73
CA ALA A 121 10.57 -4.01 -15.34
C ALA A 121 9.66 -4.99 -16.10
N MET A 122 9.96 -5.26 -17.37
CA MET A 122 9.24 -6.24 -18.19
C MET A 122 9.18 -7.66 -17.58
N ARG A 123 10.12 -8.01 -16.70
CA ARG A 123 10.16 -9.33 -16.03
C ARG A 123 9.18 -9.44 -14.86
N TYR A 124 8.71 -8.30 -14.37
CA TYR A 124 7.81 -8.16 -13.23
C TYR A 124 6.60 -7.33 -13.67
N ARG A 125 5.88 -7.80 -14.68
CA ARG A 125 4.57 -7.22 -15.04
C ARG A 125 3.48 -7.78 -14.16
N LEU A 126 2.52 -6.93 -13.81
CA LEU A 126 1.30 -7.36 -13.14
C LEU A 126 0.49 -8.21 -14.14
N SER A 127 0.05 -9.39 -13.71
CA SER A 127 -0.71 -10.29 -14.59
C SER A 127 -2.19 -9.97 -14.63
N GLU A 128 -2.74 -9.50 -13.50
CA GLU A 128 -4.16 -9.22 -13.34
C GLU A 128 -4.35 -8.14 -12.27
N LYS A 129 -5.31 -7.24 -12.51
CA LYS A 129 -5.80 -6.28 -11.53
C LYS A 129 -7.30 -6.45 -11.36
N ILE A 130 -7.76 -6.54 -10.12
CA ILE A 130 -9.17 -6.72 -9.78
C ILE A 130 -9.57 -5.58 -8.83
N PHE A 131 -10.65 -4.90 -9.16
CA PHE A 131 -11.25 -3.90 -8.27
C PHE A 131 -12.09 -4.59 -7.21
N VAL A 132 -11.88 -4.21 -5.96
CA VAL A 132 -12.62 -4.74 -4.81
C VAL A 132 -13.75 -3.76 -4.52
N ASP A 133 -15.00 -4.22 -4.64
CA ASP A 133 -16.16 -3.41 -4.30
C ASP A 133 -16.14 -2.99 -2.84
N THR A 134 -16.68 -1.81 -2.54
CA THR A 134 -16.81 -1.25 -1.18
C THR A 134 -17.95 -1.89 -0.39
N GLU A 135 -18.11 -3.21 -0.55
CA GLU A 135 -19.02 -4.06 0.21
C GLU A 135 -18.22 -4.86 1.24
N LEU A 136 -18.69 -4.91 2.49
CA LEU A 136 -17.94 -5.48 3.60
C LEU A 136 -17.63 -6.98 3.40
N GLY A 137 -18.59 -7.75 2.90
CA GLY A 137 -18.43 -9.15 2.56
C GLY A 137 -17.34 -9.36 1.51
N THR A 138 -17.37 -8.59 0.42
CA THR A 138 -16.37 -8.60 -0.65
C THR A 138 -14.96 -8.28 -0.14
N MET A 139 -14.81 -7.22 0.65
CA MET A 139 -13.52 -6.84 1.24
C MET A 139 -12.97 -7.94 2.18
N LYS A 140 -13.82 -8.53 3.03
CA LYS A 140 -13.44 -9.65 3.89
C LYS A 140 -13.06 -10.89 3.09
N ALA A 141 -13.85 -11.22 2.06
CA ALA A 141 -13.59 -12.37 1.20
C ALA A 141 -12.25 -12.24 0.45
N CYS A 142 -11.90 -11.03 -0.01
CA CYS A 142 -10.60 -10.74 -0.62
C CYS A 142 -9.46 -11.09 0.35
N LEU A 143 -9.55 -10.59 1.59
CA LEU A 143 -8.56 -10.85 2.63
C LEU A 143 -8.51 -12.34 2.99
N ALA A 144 -9.66 -12.99 3.15
CA ALA A 144 -9.76 -14.42 3.46
C ALA A 144 -9.12 -15.30 2.38
N GLN A 145 -9.12 -14.88 1.11
CA GLN A 145 -8.39 -15.54 0.01
C GLN A 145 -6.88 -15.23 0.01
N GLN A 146 -6.39 -14.59 1.06
CA GLN A 146 -5.01 -14.18 1.26
C GLN A 146 -4.53 -13.14 0.23
N TYR A 147 -5.41 -12.24 -0.20
CA TYR A 147 -5.05 -11.11 -1.04
C TYR A 147 -5.26 -9.80 -0.26
N PRO A 148 -4.20 -9.03 0.03
CA PRO A 148 -4.36 -7.68 0.55
C PRO A 148 -4.86 -6.77 -0.57
N PHE A 149 -5.55 -5.70 -0.20
CA PHE A 149 -6.04 -4.70 -1.16
C PHE A 149 -5.62 -3.29 -0.74
N VAL A 150 -5.35 -2.46 -1.74
CA VAL A 150 -5.01 -1.06 -1.56
C VAL A 150 -6.30 -0.25 -1.64
N PHE A 151 -6.42 0.78 -0.81
CA PHE A 151 -7.57 1.68 -0.81
C PHE A 151 -7.12 3.11 -0.46
N GLY A 152 -7.85 4.09 -0.99
CA GLY A 152 -7.68 5.49 -0.66
C GLY A 152 -8.71 5.94 0.37
N ILE A 153 -8.32 6.83 1.29
CA ILE A 153 -9.21 7.52 2.22
C ILE A 153 -8.85 9.00 2.29
N GLN A 154 -9.85 9.82 2.62
CA GLN A 154 -9.62 11.19 3.03
C GLN A 154 -9.18 11.23 4.50
N LEU A 155 -8.15 12.02 4.82
CA LEU A 155 -7.68 12.18 6.19
C LEU A 155 -8.26 13.44 6.84
N PHE A 156 -8.61 13.30 8.11
CA PHE A 156 -9.08 14.37 9.00
C PHE A 156 -8.11 14.52 10.16
N GLU A 157 -8.17 15.64 10.89
CA GLU A 157 -7.25 15.93 12.01
C GLU A 157 -7.19 14.79 13.06
N SER A 158 -8.29 14.07 13.25
CA SER A 158 -8.47 12.94 14.15
C SER A 158 -7.67 11.71 13.75
N PHE A 159 -7.22 11.62 12.50
CA PHE A 159 -6.29 10.59 12.05
C PHE A 159 -4.98 10.63 12.85
N GLY A 160 -4.51 11.83 13.20
CA GLY A 160 -3.31 12.02 14.02
C GLY A 160 -3.41 11.41 15.42
N GLN A 161 -4.62 11.19 15.94
CA GLN A 161 -4.83 10.55 17.24
C GLN A 161 -4.30 9.10 17.28
N ALA A 162 -4.18 8.44 16.13
CA ALA A 162 -3.62 7.10 16.06
C ALA A 162 -2.15 7.01 16.53
N ASP A 163 -1.40 8.13 16.53
CA ASP A 163 -0.02 8.22 17.03
C ASP A 163 0.05 8.23 18.58
N ASP A 164 -1.08 8.47 19.26
CA ASP A 164 -1.15 8.38 20.72
C ASP A 164 -1.03 6.90 21.17
N PRO A 165 -0.04 6.55 22.02
CA PRO A 165 0.14 5.20 22.54
C PRO A 165 -1.13 4.59 23.18
N GLU A 166 -2.01 5.40 23.75
CA GLU A 166 -3.24 4.96 24.41
C GLU A 166 -4.29 4.46 23.41
N THR A 167 -4.30 5.00 22.18
CA THR A 167 -5.20 4.54 21.12
C THR A 167 -4.78 3.18 20.56
N LYS A 168 -3.52 2.78 20.79
CA LYS A 168 -2.91 1.56 20.26
C LYS A 168 -3.02 1.49 18.72
N GLY A 169 -2.90 2.63 18.05
CA GLY A 169 -2.97 2.71 16.58
C GLY A 169 -4.36 2.65 15.99
N LYS A 170 -5.41 2.80 16.81
CA LYS A 170 -6.78 2.88 16.31
C LYS A 170 -7.04 4.27 15.75
N VAL A 171 -7.40 4.30 14.48
CA VAL A 171 -7.88 5.52 13.82
C VAL A 171 -9.36 5.69 14.16
N PRO A 172 -9.76 6.81 14.81
CA PRO A 172 -11.16 7.10 15.07
C PRO A 172 -11.92 7.45 13.79
N LEU A 173 -13.25 7.38 13.83
CA LEU A 173 -14.07 7.98 12.78
C LEU A 173 -14.00 9.52 12.88
N PRO A 174 -14.00 10.22 11.74
CA PRO A 174 -14.03 11.67 11.76
C PRO A 174 -15.33 12.18 12.40
N GLN A 175 -15.24 13.31 13.08
CA GLN A 175 -16.40 13.98 13.66
C GLN A 175 -17.20 14.72 12.59
N GLU A 176 -18.48 14.97 12.88
CA GLU A 176 -19.31 15.80 12.01
C GLU A 176 -18.69 17.22 11.91
N ASN A 177 -18.50 17.71 10.68
CA ASN A 177 -17.83 19.00 10.38
C ASN A 177 -16.35 19.08 10.78
N GLU A 178 -15.68 17.94 10.97
CA GLU A 178 -14.24 17.93 11.18
C GLU A 178 -13.49 18.48 9.95
N LYS A 179 -12.44 19.25 10.20
CA LYS A 179 -11.60 19.77 9.14
C LYS A 179 -10.74 18.66 8.53
N GLU A 180 -10.54 18.76 7.23
CA GLU A 180 -9.49 17.99 6.56
C GLU A 180 -8.17 18.21 7.27
N ASP A 181 -7.32 17.17 7.29
CA ASP A 181 -6.05 17.23 8.00
C ASP A 181 -5.20 18.41 7.49
N SER A 182 -4.96 19.37 8.38
CA SER A 182 -4.24 20.61 8.09
C SER A 182 -2.75 20.40 7.80
N ASN A 183 -2.23 19.18 8.00
CA ASN A 183 -0.88 18.80 7.62
C ASN A 183 -0.69 18.50 6.12
N GLY A 184 -1.74 18.68 5.29
CA GLY A 184 -1.64 18.65 3.83
C GLY A 184 -1.90 17.29 3.17
N TYR A 185 -2.53 16.36 3.89
CA TYR A 185 -2.75 14.98 3.43
C TYR A 185 -4.24 14.69 3.18
N GLY A 186 -4.91 15.59 2.44
CA GLY A 186 -6.35 15.48 2.16
C GLY A 186 -6.76 14.10 1.63
N TRP A 187 -5.87 13.38 0.93
CA TRP A 187 -6.05 11.98 0.56
C TRP A 187 -4.81 11.15 0.89
N HIS A 188 -5.04 9.88 1.22
CA HIS A 188 -3.99 8.92 1.53
C HIS A 188 -4.37 7.52 1.10
N ALA A 189 -3.40 6.74 0.62
CA ALA A 189 -3.61 5.34 0.26
C ALA A 189 -2.86 4.39 1.19
N MET A 190 -3.53 3.31 1.58
CA MET A 190 -3.00 2.33 2.51
C MET A 190 -3.32 0.90 2.07
N LEU A 191 -2.65 -0.07 2.70
CA LEU A 191 -2.82 -1.50 2.41
C LEU A 191 -3.62 -2.20 3.50
N ALA A 192 -4.81 -2.69 3.18
CA ALA A 192 -5.57 -3.57 4.07
C ALA A 192 -4.94 -4.97 4.07
N VAL A 193 -4.64 -5.48 5.26
CA VAL A 193 -3.97 -6.78 5.47
C VAL A 193 -4.72 -7.71 6.39
N GLY A 194 -5.89 -7.31 6.87
CA GLY A 194 -6.70 -8.12 7.77
C GLY A 194 -7.93 -7.39 8.27
N TYR A 195 -8.71 -8.07 9.09
CA TYR A 195 -9.88 -7.52 9.78
C TYR A 195 -10.09 -8.21 11.13
N SER A 196 -10.88 -7.57 11.98
CA SER A 196 -11.28 -8.08 13.29
C SER A 196 -12.76 -7.76 13.51
N ASP A 197 -13.58 -8.81 13.57
CA ASP A 197 -15.03 -8.66 13.81
C ASP A 197 -15.34 -8.23 15.24
N LYS A 198 -14.49 -8.65 16.19
CA LYS A 198 -14.58 -8.21 17.58
C LYS A 198 -14.45 -6.69 17.71
N SER A 199 -13.50 -6.09 17.01
CA SER A 199 -13.29 -4.63 17.05
C SER A 199 -14.04 -3.88 15.95
N LYS A 200 -14.63 -4.60 14.97
CA LYS A 200 -15.24 -4.04 13.77
C LYS A 200 -14.29 -3.11 13.00
N CYS A 201 -13.03 -3.54 12.84
CA CYS A 201 -12.00 -2.76 12.15
C CYS A 201 -11.24 -3.59 11.13
N PHE A 202 -10.74 -2.93 10.08
CA PHE A 202 -9.67 -3.46 9.26
C PHE A 202 -8.32 -3.24 9.93
N ILE A 203 -7.37 -4.13 9.63
CA ILE A 203 -5.96 -4.02 9.99
C ILE A 203 -5.25 -3.50 8.76
N VAL A 204 -4.59 -2.35 8.90
CA VAL A 204 -4.04 -1.59 7.77
C VAL A 204 -2.55 -1.38 7.99
N ARG A 205 -1.77 -1.41 6.90
CA ARG A 205 -0.38 -0.96 6.89
C ARG A 205 -0.30 0.45 6.36
N ASN A 206 0.29 1.32 7.17
CA ASN A 206 0.61 2.68 6.80
C ASN A 206 2.13 2.81 6.48
N CYS A 207 2.52 3.92 5.87
CA CYS A 207 3.87 4.21 5.40
C CYS A 207 4.57 5.37 6.14
N TYR A 208 4.01 5.84 7.27
CA TYR A 208 4.63 6.88 8.13
C TYR A 208 5.73 6.35 9.06
N GLY A 209 6.11 5.10 8.88
CA GLY A 209 7.25 4.48 9.54
C GLY A 209 6.97 3.81 10.87
N GLU A 210 7.97 3.06 11.34
CA GLU A 210 7.83 2.17 12.50
C GLU A 210 7.55 2.90 13.82
N LYS A 211 7.83 4.21 13.87
CA LYS A 211 7.61 5.05 15.05
C LYS A 211 6.20 5.64 15.14
N TRP A 212 5.43 5.65 14.05
CA TRP A 212 4.11 6.29 14.00
C TRP A 212 3.02 5.44 14.68
N VAL A 213 3.13 4.11 14.60
CA VAL A 213 2.32 3.19 15.41
C VAL A 213 3.16 1.93 15.62
N SER A 214 3.64 1.69 16.84
CA SER A 214 4.18 0.36 17.16
C SER A 214 3.02 -0.60 17.33
N ALA A 215 2.79 -1.47 16.34
CA ALA A 215 1.87 -2.60 16.52
C ALA A 215 2.43 -3.50 17.65
N LYS A 216 1.88 -3.36 18.86
CA LYS A 216 2.02 -4.35 19.93
C LYS A 216 0.86 -5.33 19.85
#